data_AF-A0A2A5M343-F1
#
_entry.id   AF-A0A2A5M343-F1
#
_cell.length_a   1.000
_cell.length_b   1.000
_cell.length_c   1.000
_cell.angle_alpha   90.00
_cell.angle_beta   90.00
_cell.angle_gamma   90.00
#
_symmetry.space_group_name_H-M   'P 1'
#
loop_
_entity.id
_entity.type
_entity.pdbx_description
1 polymer ?
#
loop_
_entity_poly.entity_id
_entity_poly.type
_entity_poly.pdbx_seq_one_letter_code
_entity_poly.pdbx_strand_id
1 'polypeptide(L)'
;GIEKEDLAHLDIKSILNLYSSLYSINPKEQFVEEINRNKKEYELTQAIKLPSLLCNADEIFSFYNHSIIPNFITQKSITAFTAKENDKDLEGKIVLIYAADPGYDYLFTKNIAGLITCYGGANSHMAIRASELGMPAVIGVGEENFEKYLKAKKINIECESEQIFCL
;
A
#
# COMPACT_ATOMS: atom_id res chain seq x y z
N GLY A 1 -4.82 28.95 9.81
CA GLY A 1 -5.13 29.05 8.37
C GLY A 1 -6.12 27.97 8.04
N ILE A 2 -6.04 27.37 6.86
CA ILE A 2 -6.48 25.98 6.64
C ILE A 2 -5.20 25.14 6.72
N GLU A 3 -5.23 24.02 7.44
CA GLU A 3 -4.07 23.14 7.58
C GLU A 3 -3.76 22.40 6.26
N LYS A 4 -2.52 21.98 6.07
CA LYS A 4 -2.09 21.35 4.81
C LYS A 4 -2.86 20.07 4.52
N GLU A 5 -3.07 19.25 5.54
CA GLU A 5 -3.76 17.95 5.44
C GLU A 5 -5.25 18.14 5.12
N ASP A 6 -5.84 19.24 5.57
CA ASP A 6 -7.24 19.57 5.30
C ASP A 6 -7.48 19.88 3.82
N LEU A 7 -6.48 20.42 3.13
CA LEU A 7 -6.56 20.70 1.70
C LEU A 7 -6.70 19.42 0.85
N ALA A 8 -6.31 18.25 1.37
CA ALA A 8 -6.53 16.98 0.67
C ALA A 8 -8.02 16.62 0.53
N HIS A 9 -8.89 17.26 1.33
CA HIS A 9 -10.33 17.08 1.29
C HIS A 9 -11.06 18.19 0.54
N LEU A 10 -10.37 19.07 -0.18
CA LEU A 10 -10.97 20.16 -0.95
C LEU A 10 -10.97 19.85 -2.45
N ASP A 11 -12.09 20.04 -3.15
CA ASP A 11 -12.13 19.90 -4.61
C ASP A 11 -11.37 21.07 -5.27
N ILE A 12 -10.53 20.75 -6.26
CA ILE A 12 -9.81 21.74 -7.06
C ILE A 12 -10.76 22.75 -7.72
N LYS A 13 -12.00 22.36 -8.05
CA LYS A 13 -13.02 23.26 -8.60
C LYS A 13 -13.32 24.42 -7.66
N SER A 14 -13.36 24.17 -6.36
CA SER A 14 -13.63 25.20 -5.36
C SER A 14 -12.52 26.24 -5.31
N ILE A 15 -11.27 25.83 -5.53
CA ILE A 15 -10.12 26.74 -5.68
C ILE A 15 -10.21 27.51 -7.01
N LEU A 16 -10.49 26.83 -8.12
CA LEU A 16 -10.55 27.47 -9.44
C LEU A 16 -11.68 28.49 -9.56
N ASN A 17 -12.81 28.26 -8.88
CA ASN A 17 -13.92 29.22 -8.85
C ASN A 17 -13.51 30.56 -8.24
N LEU A 18 -12.42 30.61 -7.43
CA LEU A 18 -11.95 31.85 -6.81
C LEU A 18 -11.60 32.92 -7.84
N TYR A 19 -11.13 32.48 -9.01
CA TYR A 19 -10.72 33.35 -10.09
C TYR A 19 -11.90 33.96 -10.86
N SER A 20 -13.07 33.32 -10.84
CA SER A 20 -14.18 33.65 -11.73
C SER A 20 -15.41 34.24 -11.04
N SER A 21 -15.47 34.19 -9.70
CA SER A 21 -16.69 34.51 -8.94
C SER A 21 -16.48 35.71 -8.00
N LEU A 22 -17.45 36.62 -7.97
CA LEU A 22 -17.57 37.61 -6.89
C LEU A 22 -18.30 36.93 -5.73
N TYR A 23 -17.58 36.67 -4.64
CA TYR A 23 -18.11 35.92 -3.52
C TYR A 23 -18.89 36.80 -2.55
N SER A 24 -20.12 36.40 -2.24
CA SER A 24 -20.94 36.96 -1.16
C SER A 24 -20.63 36.37 0.22
N ILE A 25 -20.01 35.19 0.26
CA ILE A 25 -19.58 34.47 1.47
C ILE A 25 -18.05 34.45 1.50
N ASN A 26 -17.43 34.50 2.68
CA ASN A 26 -15.98 34.40 2.79
C ASN A 26 -15.51 33.05 2.21
N PRO A 27 -14.62 33.03 1.20
CA PRO A 27 -14.15 31.78 0.60
C PRO A 27 -13.54 30.79 1.60
N LYS A 28 -12.95 31.31 2.69
CA LYS A 28 -12.43 30.48 3.77
C LYS A 28 -13.53 29.66 4.45
N GLU A 29 -14.69 30.26 4.70
CA GLU A 29 -15.81 29.58 5.36
C GLU A 29 -16.36 28.47 4.44
N GLN A 30 -16.53 28.78 3.15
CA GLN A 30 -16.94 27.80 2.15
C GLN A 30 -15.98 26.61 2.08
N PHE A 31 -14.66 26.85 2.10
CA PHE A 31 -13.67 25.77 2.08
C PHE A 31 -13.74 24.92 3.34
N VAL A 32 -13.87 25.53 4.51
CA VAL A 32 -13.98 24.80 5.79
C VAL A 32 -15.23 23.91 5.80
N GLU A 33 -16.36 24.41 5.31
CA GLU A 33 -17.59 23.60 5.20
C GLU A 33 -17.42 22.41 4.26
N GLU A 34 -16.84 22.63 3.09
CA GLU A 34 -16.59 21.56 2.12
C GLU A 34 -15.61 20.51 2.66
N ILE A 35 -14.51 20.94 3.26
CA ILE A 35 -13.52 20.06 3.88
C ILE A 35 -14.20 19.19 4.95
N ASN A 36 -15.00 19.78 5.83
CA ASN A 36 -15.69 19.05 6.88
C ASN A 36 -16.70 18.04 6.32
N ARG A 37 -17.39 18.37 5.22
CA ARG A 37 -18.28 17.43 4.53
C ARG A 37 -17.49 16.28 3.91
N ASN A 38 -16.44 16.60 3.15
CA ASN A 38 -15.65 15.61 2.42
C ASN A 38 -14.85 14.70 3.37
N LYS A 39 -14.47 15.18 4.57
CA LYS A 39 -13.90 14.34 5.63
C LYS A 39 -14.88 13.27 6.11
N LYS A 40 -16.15 13.63 6.33
CA LYS A 40 -17.19 12.65 6.73
C LYS A 40 -17.44 11.62 5.64
N GLU A 41 -17.52 12.05 4.39
CA GLU A 41 -17.65 11.13 3.25
C GLU A 41 -16.42 10.22 3.12
N TYR A 42 -15.22 10.76 3.33
CA TYR A 42 -13.99 9.97 3.34
C TYR A 42 -14.03 8.89 4.43
N GLU A 43 -14.39 9.23 5.66
CA GLU A 43 -14.54 8.26 6.76
C GLU A 43 -15.54 7.14 6.41
N LEU A 44 -16.68 7.47 5.78
CA LEU A 44 -17.67 6.47 5.35
C LEU A 44 -17.12 5.57 4.24
N THR A 45 -16.46 6.15 3.24
CA THR A 45 -15.94 5.41 2.08
C THR A 45 -14.77 4.49 2.43
N GLN A 46 -13.99 4.79 3.49
CA GLN A 46 -12.94 3.88 3.99
C GLN A 46 -13.48 2.53 4.45
N ALA A 47 -14.77 2.44 4.80
CA ALA A 47 -15.40 1.17 5.20
C ALA A 47 -15.80 0.30 4.00
N ILE A 48 -15.80 0.86 2.78
CA ILE A 48 -16.22 0.17 1.55
C ILE A 48 -15.02 -0.56 0.96
N LYS A 49 -15.14 -1.88 0.81
CA LYS A 49 -14.18 -2.70 0.06
C LYS A 49 -14.76 -3.03 -1.31
N LEU A 50 -14.01 -2.73 -2.36
CA LEU A 50 -14.40 -2.99 -3.75
C LEU A 50 -13.56 -4.14 -4.34
N PRO A 51 -14.09 -4.90 -5.32
CA PRO A 51 -13.30 -5.87 -6.07
C PRO A 51 -12.22 -5.17 -6.91
N SER A 52 -11.20 -5.93 -7.30
CA SER A 52 -10.12 -5.44 -8.18
C SER A 52 -10.61 -5.05 -9.57
N LEU A 53 -11.76 -5.58 -10.00
CA LEU A 53 -12.44 -5.24 -11.24
C LEU A 53 -13.94 -5.10 -10.96
N LEU A 54 -14.50 -3.93 -11.27
CA LEU A 54 -15.93 -3.67 -11.24
C LEU A 54 -16.50 -3.78 -12.66
N CYS A 55 -17.28 -4.82 -12.92
CA CYS A 55 -17.97 -5.07 -14.19
C CYS A 55 -19.44 -4.61 -14.17
N ASN A 56 -20.06 -4.56 -13.00
CA ASN A 56 -21.45 -4.14 -12.83
C ASN A 56 -21.69 -3.53 -11.43
N ALA A 57 -22.85 -2.91 -11.23
CA ALA A 57 -23.18 -2.22 -9.98
C ALA A 57 -23.44 -3.18 -8.80
N ASP A 58 -23.89 -4.41 -9.07
CA ASP A 58 -24.24 -5.39 -8.03
C ASP A 58 -22.99 -5.92 -7.29
N GLU A 59 -21.84 -5.89 -7.96
CA GLU A 59 -20.53 -6.26 -7.39
C GLU A 59 -20.06 -5.37 -6.23
N ILE A 60 -20.73 -4.25 -5.96
CA ILE A 60 -20.49 -3.43 -4.76
C ILE A 60 -21.02 -4.15 -3.51
N PHE A 61 -22.10 -4.93 -3.63
CA PHE A 61 -22.75 -5.59 -2.49
C PHE A 61 -22.18 -6.99 -2.23
N SER A 62 -21.78 -7.70 -3.28
CA SER A 62 -21.18 -9.03 -3.16
C SER A 62 -20.27 -9.32 -4.33
N PHE A 63 -19.05 -9.77 -4.04
CA PHE A 63 -18.07 -10.16 -5.05
C PHE A 63 -17.22 -11.32 -4.52
N TYR A 64 -16.62 -12.06 -5.45
CA TYR A 64 -15.62 -13.08 -5.12
C TYR A 64 -14.22 -12.46 -5.19
N ASN A 65 -13.43 -12.63 -4.14
CA ASN A 65 -12.00 -12.38 -4.23
C ASN A 65 -11.34 -13.56 -4.97
N HIS A 66 -10.65 -13.26 -6.07
CA HIS A 66 -9.82 -14.24 -6.74
C HIS A 66 -8.66 -14.65 -5.83
N SER A 67 -8.25 -15.93 -5.92
CA SER A 67 -7.05 -16.41 -5.24
C SER A 67 -5.84 -15.59 -5.70
N ILE A 68 -5.22 -14.89 -4.75
CA ILE A 68 -4.02 -14.10 -5.00
C ILE A 68 -2.84 -15.07 -5.11
N ILE A 69 -2.19 -15.08 -6.28
CA ILE A 69 -0.97 -15.85 -6.50
C ILE A 69 0.21 -14.90 -6.29
N PRO A 70 1.02 -15.09 -5.23
CA PRO A 70 2.19 -14.27 -4.98
C PRO A 70 3.26 -14.48 -6.04
N ASN A 71 4.05 -13.45 -6.32
CA ASN A 71 5.17 -13.54 -7.27
C ASN A 71 6.48 -13.70 -6.49
N PHE A 72 7.16 -14.82 -6.68
CA PHE A 72 8.48 -15.09 -6.13
C PHE A 72 9.54 -14.65 -7.15
N ILE A 73 10.43 -13.74 -6.75
CA ILE A 73 11.27 -13.00 -7.71
C ILE A 73 12.59 -13.70 -8.01
N THR A 74 13.10 -14.52 -7.10
CA THR A 74 14.42 -15.16 -7.24
C THR A 74 14.33 -16.67 -7.07
N GLN A 75 15.46 -17.38 -7.03
CA GLN A 75 15.53 -18.80 -6.67
C GLN A 75 16.17 -19.03 -5.29
N LYS A 76 16.37 -17.96 -4.52
CA LYS A 76 17.05 -18.04 -3.23
C LYS A 76 16.06 -18.31 -2.11
N SER A 77 16.57 -18.89 -1.03
CA SER A 77 15.86 -19.06 0.22
C SER A 77 16.47 -18.22 1.33
N ILE A 78 15.66 -17.71 2.24
CA ILE A 78 16.13 -16.97 3.41
C ILE A 78 15.24 -17.20 4.62
N THR A 79 15.86 -17.29 5.80
CA THR A 79 15.14 -17.31 7.08
C THR A 79 15.63 -16.16 7.94
N ALA A 80 14.78 -15.17 8.18
CA ALA A 80 15.14 -13.98 8.95
C ALA A 80 13.98 -13.45 9.79
N PHE A 81 14.29 -12.56 10.72
CA PHE A 81 13.27 -11.84 11.48
C PHE A 81 12.48 -10.90 10.58
N THR A 82 11.23 -10.66 10.91
CA THR A 82 10.39 -9.70 10.22
C THR A 82 10.61 -8.28 10.77
N ALA A 83 10.42 -7.29 9.91
CA ALA A 83 10.37 -5.89 10.30
C ALA A 83 9.37 -5.13 9.44
N LYS A 84 8.81 -4.05 9.99
CA LYS A 84 8.03 -3.07 9.24
C LYS A 84 8.94 -2.00 8.68
N GLU A 85 8.51 -1.33 7.62
CA GLU A 85 9.23 -0.23 6.96
C GLU A 85 9.62 0.93 7.89
N ASN A 86 8.86 1.12 8.98
CA ASN A 86 9.07 2.18 9.97
C ASN A 86 9.92 1.73 11.17
N ASP A 87 10.36 0.47 11.21
CA ASP A 87 11.24 0.00 12.28
C ASP A 87 12.64 0.60 12.13
N LYS A 88 13.29 0.91 13.26
CA LYS A 88 14.61 1.54 13.27
C LYS A 88 15.73 0.65 12.70
N ASP A 89 15.55 -0.66 12.84
CA ASP A 89 16.55 -1.66 12.48
C ASP A 89 15.96 -2.65 11.49
N LEU A 90 16.41 -2.55 10.25
CA LEU A 90 15.95 -3.35 9.10
C LEU A 90 17.04 -4.30 8.59
N GLU A 91 18.27 -4.14 9.06
CA GLU A 91 19.42 -4.87 8.53
C GLU A 91 19.26 -6.37 8.78
N GLY A 92 19.47 -7.17 7.74
CA GLY A 92 19.35 -8.63 7.81
C GLY A 92 17.93 -9.15 8.09
N LYS A 93 16.88 -8.32 7.97
CA LYS A 93 15.48 -8.71 8.20
C LYS A 93 14.68 -8.82 6.91
N ILE A 94 13.59 -9.58 6.95
CA ILE A 94 12.56 -9.57 5.91
C ILE A 94 11.63 -8.38 6.20
N VAL A 95 11.66 -7.39 5.32
CA VAL A 95 10.82 -6.20 5.47
C VAL A 95 9.47 -6.43 4.80
N LEU A 96 8.40 -6.09 5.50
CA LEU A 96 7.04 -6.15 4.99
C LEU A 96 6.56 -4.74 4.65
N ILE A 97 6.08 -4.53 3.42
CA ILE A 97 5.50 -3.26 2.97
C ILE A 97 4.13 -3.46 2.34
N TYR A 98 3.27 -2.46 2.46
CA TYR A 98 1.90 -2.58 1.97
C TYR A 98 1.83 -2.57 0.43
N ALA A 99 2.50 -1.61 -0.22
CA ALA A 99 2.46 -1.46 -1.67
C ALA A 99 3.87 -1.43 -2.27
N ALA A 100 4.03 -2.05 -3.44
CA ALA A 100 5.26 -2.05 -4.22
C ALA A 100 5.50 -0.71 -4.96
N ASP A 101 5.67 0.37 -4.21
CA ASP A 101 5.87 1.74 -4.73
C ASP A 101 7.36 2.15 -4.77
N PRO A 102 7.82 2.93 -5.78
CA PRO A 102 9.19 3.45 -5.85
C PRO A 102 9.66 4.25 -4.62
N GLY A 103 8.74 4.84 -3.83
CA GLY A 103 9.05 5.52 -2.58
C GLY A 103 9.77 4.64 -1.55
N TYR A 104 9.71 3.32 -1.70
CA TYR A 104 10.41 2.35 -0.85
C TYR A 104 11.81 1.95 -1.34
N ASP A 105 12.33 2.56 -2.41
CA ASP A 105 13.64 2.18 -2.98
C ASP A 105 14.80 2.32 -1.96
N TYR A 106 14.64 3.20 -0.98
CA TYR A 106 15.62 3.35 0.10
C TYR A 106 15.82 2.07 0.93
N LEU A 107 14.85 1.15 0.98
CA LEU A 107 14.95 -0.10 1.73
C LEU A 107 16.09 -0.99 1.23
N PHE A 108 16.36 -0.97 -0.07
CA PHE A 108 17.46 -1.74 -0.66
C PHE A 108 18.84 -1.25 -0.21
N THR A 109 18.94 0.00 0.26
CA THR A 109 20.18 0.55 0.84
C THR A 109 20.41 0.13 2.30
N LYS A 110 19.42 -0.49 2.95
CA LYS A 110 19.43 -0.87 4.37
C LYS A 110 19.91 -2.30 4.63
N ASN A 111 20.46 -2.97 3.61
CA ASN A 111 21.00 -4.33 3.70
C ASN A 111 19.97 -5.33 4.28
N ILE A 112 18.72 -5.22 3.82
CA ILE A 112 17.63 -6.11 4.20
C ILE A 112 17.88 -7.53 3.66
N ALA A 113 17.40 -8.55 4.37
CA ALA A 113 17.59 -9.94 3.94
C ALA A 113 16.53 -10.41 2.93
N GLY A 114 15.37 -9.76 2.90
CA GLY A 114 14.31 -10.05 1.93
C GLY A 114 13.16 -9.05 2.01
N LEU A 115 12.20 -9.19 1.09
CA LEU A 115 11.06 -8.28 0.98
C LEU A 115 9.75 -9.06 0.77
N ILE A 116 8.70 -8.67 1.49
CA ILE A 116 7.34 -9.16 1.24
C ILE A 116 6.43 -7.95 1.01
N THR A 117 5.63 -7.95 -0.06
CA THR A 117 4.63 -6.89 -0.30
C THR A 117 3.20 -7.43 -0.27
N CYS A 118 2.27 -6.68 0.35
CA CYS A 118 0.84 -7.03 0.31
C CYS A 118 0.32 -6.94 -1.13
N TYR A 119 0.65 -5.83 -1.80
CA TYR A 119 0.25 -5.53 -3.17
C TYR A 119 1.46 -5.31 -4.08
N GLY A 120 1.31 -5.71 -5.34
CA GLY A 120 2.32 -5.55 -6.38
C GLY A 120 2.21 -6.65 -7.42
N GLY A 121 2.86 -6.45 -8.57
CA GLY A 121 2.94 -7.45 -9.64
C GLY A 121 4.37 -7.90 -9.90
N ALA A 122 4.51 -8.96 -10.69
CA ALA A 122 5.81 -9.50 -11.13
C ALA A 122 6.73 -8.47 -11.79
N ASN A 123 6.17 -7.47 -12.47
CA ASN A 123 6.92 -6.41 -13.17
C ASN A 123 6.91 -5.06 -12.41
N SER A 124 6.57 -5.07 -11.12
CA SER A 124 6.63 -3.85 -10.30
C SER A 124 8.08 -3.40 -10.09
N HIS A 125 8.27 -2.12 -9.76
CA HIS A 125 9.60 -1.58 -9.45
C HIS A 125 10.31 -2.39 -8.36
N MET A 126 9.60 -2.76 -7.29
CA MET A 126 10.17 -3.56 -6.21
C MET A 126 10.56 -4.98 -6.64
N ALA A 127 9.81 -5.58 -7.56
CA ALA A 127 10.16 -6.87 -8.13
C ALA A 127 11.44 -6.79 -8.96
N ILE A 128 11.54 -5.81 -9.86
CA ILE A 128 12.73 -5.62 -10.70
C ILE A 128 13.96 -5.37 -9.84
N ARG A 129 13.88 -4.46 -8.85
CA ARG A 129 14.98 -4.16 -7.94
C ARG A 129 15.42 -5.37 -7.11
N ALA A 130 14.47 -6.14 -6.58
CA ALA A 130 14.79 -7.37 -5.86
C ALA A 130 15.50 -8.39 -6.78
N SER A 131 15.09 -8.50 -8.05
CA SER A 131 15.75 -9.34 -9.04
C SER A 131 17.17 -8.85 -9.35
N GLU A 132 17.37 -7.55 -9.58
CA GLU A 132 18.68 -6.94 -9.87
C GLU A 132 19.69 -7.20 -8.75
N LEU A 133 19.23 -7.13 -7.50
CA LEU A 133 20.05 -7.38 -6.30
C LEU A 133 20.14 -8.87 -5.95
N GLY A 134 19.41 -9.73 -6.66
CA GLY A 134 19.29 -11.15 -6.35
C GLY A 134 18.80 -11.40 -4.92
N MET A 135 17.88 -10.57 -4.42
CA MET A 135 17.35 -10.64 -3.08
C MET A 135 16.05 -11.45 -3.05
N PRO A 136 15.87 -12.42 -2.13
CA PRO A 136 14.60 -13.12 -1.96
C PRO A 136 13.46 -12.13 -1.71
N ALA A 137 12.46 -12.15 -2.58
CA ALA A 137 11.30 -11.28 -2.45
C ALA A 137 10.03 -12.00 -2.91
N VAL A 138 8.93 -11.70 -2.20
CA VAL A 138 7.59 -12.16 -2.55
C VAL A 138 6.67 -10.95 -2.70
N ILE A 139 6.14 -10.77 -3.90
CA ILE A 139 5.39 -9.58 -4.27
C ILE A 139 3.92 -9.93 -4.46
N GLY A 140 3.04 -9.20 -3.79
CA GLY A 140 1.59 -9.37 -3.92
C GLY A 140 1.07 -10.60 -3.18
N VAL A 141 1.37 -10.75 -1.88
CA VAL A 141 0.88 -11.90 -1.09
C VAL A 141 -0.61 -11.81 -0.73
N GLY A 142 -1.22 -10.63 -0.88
CA GLY A 142 -2.60 -10.35 -0.51
C GLY A 142 -2.78 -10.04 0.99
N GLU A 143 -3.89 -9.37 1.33
CA GLU A 143 -4.13 -8.87 2.69
C GLU A 143 -4.14 -9.96 3.76
N GLU A 144 -4.81 -11.09 3.50
CA GLU A 144 -4.95 -12.16 4.49
C GLU A 144 -3.60 -12.76 4.89
N ASN A 145 -2.76 -13.07 3.88
CA ASN A 145 -1.43 -13.59 4.12
C ASN A 145 -0.50 -12.50 4.69
N PHE A 146 -0.61 -11.26 4.21
CA PHE A 146 0.19 -10.15 4.71
C PHE A 146 -0.04 -9.90 6.21
N GLU A 147 -1.29 -9.87 6.66
CA GLU A 147 -1.66 -9.76 8.08
C GLU A 147 -1.12 -10.92 8.92
N LYS A 148 -1.11 -12.14 8.36
CA LYS A 148 -0.50 -13.30 9.00
C LYS A 148 1.01 -13.12 9.14
N TYR A 149 1.68 -12.66 8.09
CA TYR A 149 3.13 -12.47 8.07
C TYR A 149 3.60 -11.32 8.96
N LEU A 150 2.81 -10.24 9.08
CA LEU A 150 3.08 -9.13 10.00
C LEU A 150 3.13 -9.57 11.47
N LYS A 151 2.42 -10.64 11.83
CA LYS A 151 2.37 -11.19 13.20
C LYS A 151 3.47 -12.23 13.46
N ALA A 152 4.08 -12.78 12.42
CA ALA A 152 5.15 -13.74 12.55
C ALA A 152 6.44 -13.02 12.96
N LYS A 153 7.20 -13.58 13.92
CA LYS A 153 8.49 -13.00 14.33
C LYS A 153 9.59 -13.32 13.34
N LYS A 154 9.55 -14.53 12.78
CA LYS A 154 10.54 -15.01 11.83
C LYS A 154 9.81 -15.66 10.66
N ILE A 155 10.33 -15.44 9.47
CA ILE A 155 9.78 -16.02 8.25
C ILE A 155 10.90 -16.70 7.49
N ASN A 156 10.61 -17.87 6.95
CA ASN A 156 11.38 -18.47 5.89
C ASN A 156 10.66 -18.26 4.57
N ILE A 157 11.39 -17.75 3.58
CA ILE A 157 10.94 -17.63 2.19
C ILE A 157 11.79 -18.60 1.38
N GLU A 158 11.14 -19.48 0.62
CA GLU A 158 11.78 -20.31 -0.39
C GLU A 158 11.22 -19.91 -1.76
N CYS A 159 11.97 -19.09 -2.51
CA CYS A 159 11.47 -18.58 -3.77
C CYS A 159 11.43 -19.64 -4.88
N GLU A 160 12.29 -20.66 -4.83
CA GLU A 160 12.30 -21.75 -5.84
C GLU A 160 11.11 -22.69 -5.71
N SER A 161 10.70 -23.04 -4.48
CA SER A 161 9.56 -23.89 -4.20
C SER A 161 8.23 -23.12 -4.08
N GLU A 162 8.28 -21.79 -4.19
CA GLU A 162 7.15 -20.86 -4.01
C GLU A 162 6.47 -21.00 -2.63
N GLN A 163 7.27 -21.14 -1.57
CA GLN A 163 6.79 -21.39 -0.21
C GLN A 163 7.21 -20.31 0.78
N ILE A 164 6.33 -20.08 1.77
CA ILE A 164 6.57 -19.19 2.91
C ILE A 164 6.17 -19.92 4.19
N PHE A 165 7.10 -20.00 5.14
CA PHE A 165 6.87 -20.59 6.46
C PHE A 165 7.00 -19.54 7.56
N CYS A 166 5.96 -19.41 8.40
CA CYS A 166 6.02 -18.59 9.61
C CYS A 166 6.63 -19.42 10.75
N LEU A 167 7.65 -18.87 11.43
CA LEU A 167 8.41 -19.51 12.51
C LEU A 167 8.27 -18.74 13.83
#